data_AF-A0A358C2L1-F1
#
_entry.id   AF-A0A358C2L1-F1
#
_cell.length_a   1.000
_cell.length_b   1.000
_cell.length_c   1.000
_cell.angle_alpha   90.00
_cell.angle_beta   90.00
_cell.angle_gamma   90.00
#
_symmetry.space_group_name_H-M   'P 1'
#
loop_
_entity.id
_entity.type
_entity.pdbx_description
1 polymer ?
#
loop_
_entity_poly.entity_id
_entity_poly.type
_entity_poly.pdbx_seq_one_letter_code
_entity_poly.pdbx_strand_id
1 'polypeptide(L)'
;PSWKVLACASNAAVIRAWAGLGYNRRALVLRDIARQVIALGEPKDREGWLALKGIGPYTSAAIMAFANQEAILPIDTNVRRFCGRFLLGKTYPQPEDDEKIQQKASHLMDSRRAYDVPQAIFDFSSVYCTKVPNCAVCPMQKDCLAAKTFLSGHVSTPKQMIKKSYERVHGNKKHPDRIYRGRILKRVREAGRPAGSHPFHWPAC
;
A
#
# COMPACT_ATOMS: atom_id res chain seq x y z
N PRO A 1 15.05 15.52 -7.25
CA PRO A 1 14.63 14.20 -7.78
C PRO A 1 13.45 14.41 -8.73
N SER A 2 13.30 13.65 -9.82
CA SER A 2 12.21 13.85 -10.79
C SER A 2 11.76 12.55 -11.46
N TRP A 3 10.59 12.56 -12.08
CA TRP A 3 10.09 11.45 -12.91
C TRP A 3 11.08 11.07 -14.01
N LYS A 4 11.69 12.05 -14.69
CA LYS A 4 12.69 11.84 -15.75
C LYS A 4 13.90 11.05 -15.22
N VAL A 5 14.43 11.48 -14.07
CA VAL A 5 15.56 10.79 -13.41
C VAL A 5 15.23 9.34 -13.12
N LEU A 6 14.05 9.06 -12.57
CA LEU A 6 13.65 7.71 -12.22
C LEU A 6 13.40 6.86 -13.48
N ALA A 7 12.71 7.39 -14.48
CA ALA A 7 12.40 6.69 -15.73
C ALA A 7 13.67 6.21 -16.48
N CYS A 8 14.73 7.01 -16.45
CA CYS A 8 16.03 6.70 -17.07
C CYS A 8 16.90 5.74 -16.23
N ALA A 9 16.56 5.47 -14.97
CA ALA A 9 17.37 4.63 -14.11
C ALA A 9 17.39 3.15 -14.54
N SER A 10 18.57 2.52 -14.52
CA SER A 10 18.69 1.07 -14.78
C SER A 10 17.96 0.23 -13.71
N ASN A 11 17.54 -0.99 -14.07
CA ASN A 11 16.91 -1.93 -13.10
C ASN A 11 17.78 -2.09 -11.85
N ALA A 12 19.09 -2.23 -12.04
CA ALA A 12 20.05 -2.46 -10.98
C ALA A 12 20.17 -1.25 -10.05
N ALA A 13 20.13 -0.02 -10.59
CA ALA A 13 20.18 1.19 -9.77
C ALA A 13 18.94 1.31 -8.86
N VAL A 14 17.74 1.11 -9.42
CA VAL A 14 16.48 1.20 -8.66
C VAL A 14 16.40 0.09 -7.61
N ILE A 15 16.77 -1.14 -7.93
CA ILE A 15 16.78 -2.26 -6.96
C ILE A 15 17.79 -2.01 -5.82
N ARG A 16 18.94 -1.41 -6.12
CA ARG A 16 19.93 -1.03 -5.08
C ARG A 16 19.38 0.05 -4.16
N ALA A 17 18.76 1.10 -4.70
CA ALA A 17 18.13 2.16 -3.90
C ALA A 17 16.97 1.62 -3.04
N TRP A 18 16.31 0.55 -3.47
CA TRP A 18 15.21 -0.11 -2.75
C TRP A 18 15.66 -1.16 -1.73
N ALA A 19 16.97 -1.31 -1.51
CA ALA A 19 17.50 -2.34 -0.61
C ALA A 19 16.96 -2.16 0.82
N GLY A 20 16.57 -3.25 1.46
CA GLY A 20 16.02 -3.26 2.83
C GLY A 20 14.50 -3.13 2.90
N LEU A 21 13.83 -2.59 1.88
CA LEU A 21 12.37 -2.34 1.90
C LEU A 21 11.49 -3.55 1.53
N GLY A 22 12.12 -4.67 1.18
CA GLY A 22 11.42 -5.87 0.71
C GLY A 22 10.70 -5.68 -0.63
N TYR A 23 10.14 -6.77 -1.17
CA TYR A 23 9.34 -6.76 -2.41
C TYR A 23 9.98 -5.97 -3.57
N ASN A 24 11.21 -6.30 -3.97
CA ASN A 24 12.00 -5.57 -4.98
C ASN A 24 11.26 -5.33 -6.32
N ARG A 25 10.22 -6.12 -6.63
CA ARG A 25 9.35 -5.87 -7.79
C ARG A 25 8.66 -4.51 -7.72
N ARG A 26 8.31 -4.01 -6.53
CA ARG A 26 7.72 -2.67 -6.34
C ARG A 26 8.65 -1.56 -6.84
N ALA A 27 9.95 -1.73 -6.64
CA ALA A 27 10.96 -0.80 -7.15
C ALA A 27 10.89 -0.68 -8.68
N LEU A 28 10.86 -1.84 -9.37
CA LEU A 28 10.76 -1.89 -10.83
C LEU A 28 9.42 -1.31 -11.32
N VAL A 29 8.31 -1.66 -10.66
CA VAL A 29 6.98 -1.12 -10.97
C VAL A 29 6.96 0.39 -10.82
N LEU A 30 7.52 0.95 -9.74
CA LEU A 30 7.60 2.40 -9.54
C LEU A 30 8.38 3.09 -10.67
N ARG A 31 9.46 2.47 -11.14
CA ARG A 31 10.20 2.99 -12.30
C ARG A 31 9.39 2.91 -13.59
N ASP A 32 8.64 1.83 -13.80
CA ASP A 32 7.80 1.68 -14.98
C ASP A 32 6.60 2.65 -14.94
N ILE A 33 6.11 3.03 -13.76
CA ILE A 33 5.15 4.13 -13.58
C ILE A 33 5.80 5.46 -14.00
N ALA A 34 7.03 5.75 -13.57
CA ALA A 34 7.74 6.97 -13.98
C ALA A 34 7.87 7.09 -15.51
N ARG A 35 8.10 5.97 -16.21
CA ARG A 35 8.14 5.93 -17.68
C ARG A 35 6.78 6.24 -18.30
N GLN A 36 5.71 5.70 -17.73
CA GLN A 36 4.33 6.00 -18.18
C GLN A 36 4.01 7.48 -17.99
N VAL A 37 4.37 8.07 -16.83
CA VAL A 37 4.18 9.50 -16.55
C VAL A 37 4.94 10.38 -17.54
N ILE A 38 6.18 10.03 -17.91
CA ILE A 38 6.95 10.79 -18.91
C ILE A 38 6.32 10.69 -20.31
N ALA A 39 5.78 9.52 -20.67
CA ALA A 39 5.20 9.29 -21.99
C ALA A 39 3.79 9.90 -22.16
N LEU A 40 2.98 9.89 -21.10
CA LEU A 40 1.56 10.25 -21.15
C LEU A 40 1.25 11.60 -20.48
N GLY A 41 2.22 12.17 -19.75
CA GLY A 41 1.99 13.29 -18.84
C GLY A 41 1.62 12.81 -17.42
N GLU A 42 1.86 13.68 -16.44
CA GLU A 42 1.49 13.40 -15.05
C GLU A 42 -0.03 13.49 -14.88
N PRO A 43 -0.70 12.41 -14.43
CA PRO A 43 -2.14 12.43 -14.23
C PRO A 43 -2.56 13.48 -13.21
N LYS A 44 -3.69 14.13 -13.46
CA LYS A 44 -4.22 15.19 -12.60
C LYS A 44 -5.38 14.74 -11.71
N ASP A 45 -5.95 13.58 -12.02
CA ASP A 45 -7.13 13.03 -11.35
C ASP A 45 -6.94 11.55 -11.02
N ARG A 46 -7.86 11.03 -10.21
CA ARG A 46 -7.84 9.65 -9.73
C ARG A 46 -7.89 8.63 -10.87
N GLU A 47 -8.74 8.87 -11.85
CA GLU A 47 -8.97 7.99 -13.00
C GLU A 47 -7.70 7.87 -13.84
N GLY A 48 -7.00 8.98 -14.09
CA GLY A 48 -5.73 9.00 -14.79
C GLY A 48 -4.63 8.25 -14.03
N TRP A 49 -4.54 8.41 -12.71
CA TRP A 49 -3.60 7.63 -11.90
C TRP A 49 -3.94 6.14 -11.92
N LEU A 50 -5.23 5.78 -11.82
CA LEU A 50 -5.71 4.40 -11.84
C LEU A 50 -5.45 3.71 -13.19
N ALA A 51 -5.44 4.45 -14.28
CA ALA A 51 -5.17 3.93 -15.62
C ALA A 51 -3.71 3.46 -15.79
N LEU A 52 -2.76 3.95 -14.96
CA LEU A 52 -1.37 3.55 -15.05
C LEU A 52 -1.16 2.11 -14.56
N LYS A 53 -0.51 1.28 -15.37
CA LYS A 53 -0.19 -0.09 -15.01
C LYS A 53 0.72 -0.13 -13.79
N GLY A 54 0.24 -0.78 -12.73
CA GLY A 54 0.95 -0.90 -11.45
C GLY A 54 0.39 -0.02 -10.34
N ILE A 55 -0.54 0.89 -10.66
CA ILE A 55 -1.33 1.65 -9.71
C ILE A 55 -2.70 0.96 -9.58
N GLY A 56 -3.12 0.73 -8.33
CA GLY A 56 -4.45 0.19 -8.01
C GLY A 56 -5.32 1.23 -7.31
N PRO A 57 -6.57 0.87 -6.97
CA PRO A 57 -7.54 1.79 -6.37
C PRO A 57 -7.04 2.49 -5.10
N TYR A 58 -6.30 1.76 -4.24
CA TYR A 58 -5.69 2.34 -3.05
C TYR A 58 -4.65 3.40 -3.41
N THR A 59 -3.70 3.08 -4.30
CA THR A 59 -2.60 3.98 -4.63
C THR A 59 -3.08 5.22 -5.36
N SER A 60 -4.04 5.11 -6.29
CA SER A 60 -4.61 6.30 -6.95
C SER A 60 -5.33 7.20 -5.94
N ALA A 61 -6.15 6.64 -5.04
CA ALA A 61 -6.79 7.40 -3.98
C ALA A 61 -5.76 8.03 -3.01
N ALA A 62 -4.69 7.32 -2.66
CA ALA A 62 -3.63 7.84 -1.79
C ALA A 62 -2.87 9.01 -2.41
N ILE A 63 -2.60 8.97 -3.71
CA ILE A 63 -1.99 10.12 -4.41
C ILE A 63 -2.94 11.32 -4.35
N MET A 64 -4.23 11.12 -4.65
CA MET A 64 -5.23 12.21 -4.59
C MET A 64 -5.38 12.78 -3.18
N ALA A 65 -5.48 11.93 -2.16
CA ALA A 65 -5.62 12.36 -0.78
C ALA A 65 -4.40 13.15 -0.27
N PHE A 66 -3.18 12.68 -0.57
CA PHE A 66 -1.99 13.20 0.09
C PHE A 66 -1.19 14.20 -0.75
N ALA A 67 -1.09 13.99 -2.06
CA ALA A 67 -0.39 14.92 -2.94
C ALA A 67 -1.32 16.06 -3.41
N ASN A 68 -2.58 15.73 -3.73
CA ASN A 68 -3.54 16.70 -4.25
C ASN A 68 -4.48 17.26 -3.16
N GLN A 69 -4.39 16.74 -1.92
CA GLN A 69 -5.25 17.13 -0.80
C GLN A 69 -6.76 17.02 -1.11
N GLU A 70 -7.13 16.08 -1.97
CA GLU A 70 -8.54 15.82 -2.26
C GLU A 70 -9.21 15.12 -1.09
N ALA A 71 -10.49 15.43 -0.86
CA ALA A 71 -11.30 14.84 0.21
C ALA A 71 -11.72 13.39 -0.10
N ILE A 72 -10.74 12.50 -0.27
CA ILE A 72 -10.90 11.08 -0.54
C ILE A 72 -10.18 10.25 0.53
N LEU A 73 -10.77 9.12 0.92
CA LEU A 73 -10.21 8.19 1.89
C LEU A 73 -9.49 7.05 1.15
N PRO A 74 -8.17 6.90 1.23
CA PRO A 74 -7.49 5.74 0.66
C PRO A 74 -7.75 4.51 1.54
N ILE A 75 -8.36 3.46 0.95
CA ILE A 75 -8.76 2.26 1.70
C ILE A 75 -7.73 1.14 1.49
N ASP A 76 -6.89 0.91 2.51
CA ASP A 76 -6.06 -0.29 2.61
C ASP A 76 -6.73 -1.35 3.51
N THR A 77 -6.01 -2.43 3.84
CA THR A 77 -6.55 -3.48 4.71
C THR A 77 -6.82 -3.02 6.16
N ASN A 78 -6.11 -2.00 6.65
CA ASN A 78 -6.29 -1.46 8.00
C ASN A 78 -7.46 -0.50 8.05
N VAL A 79 -7.51 0.45 7.11
CA VAL A 79 -8.62 1.39 6.93
C VAL A 79 -9.91 0.64 6.67
N ARG A 80 -9.92 -0.34 5.75
CA ARG A 80 -11.11 -1.19 5.49
C ARG A 80 -11.61 -1.84 6.77
N ARG A 81 -10.70 -2.42 7.57
CA ARG A 81 -11.05 -3.07 8.83
C ARG A 81 -11.67 -2.09 9.82
N PHE A 82 -11.03 -0.95 10.03
CA PHE A 82 -11.53 0.05 10.97
C PHE A 82 -12.86 0.63 10.48
N CYS A 83 -12.93 1.17 9.26
CA CYS A 83 -14.13 1.81 8.75
C CYS A 83 -15.28 0.83 8.55
N GLY A 84 -15.03 -0.42 8.13
CA GLY A 84 -16.07 -1.44 8.07
C GLY A 84 -16.64 -1.81 9.44
N ARG A 85 -15.81 -1.82 10.49
CA ARG A 85 -16.29 -2.02 11.88
C ARG A 85 -17.03 -0.79 12.40
N PHE A 86 -16.45 0.38 12.22
CA PHE A 86 -16.95 1.66 12.74
C PHE A 86 -18.23 2.10 12.04
N LEU A 87 -18.25 2.14 10.71
CA LEU A 87 -19.34 2.70 9.90
C LEU A 87 -20.36 1.66 9.42
N LEU A 88 -19.98 0.38 9.30
CA LEU A 88 -20.86 -0.68 8.78
C LEU A 88 -21.24 -1.74 9.81
N GLY A 89 -20.63 -1.74 11.01
CA GLY A 89 -20.86 -2.76 12.03
C GLY A 89 -20.32 -4.16 11.65
N LYS A 90 -19.56 -4.26 10.56
CA LYS A 90 -19.00 -5.54 10.09
C LYS A 90 -17.75 -5.89 10.88
N THR A 91 -17.75 -7.04 11.55
CA THR A 91 -16.58 -7.54 12.28
C THR A 91 -15.42 -7.88 11.33
N TYR A 92 -15.73 -8.36 10.13
CA TYR A 92 -14.79 -8.75 9.06
C TYR A 92 -15.18 -8.19 7.69
N PRO A 93 -14.95 -6.89 7.45
CA PRO A 93 -15.23 -6.26 6.16
C PRO A 93 -14.30 -6.81 5.06
N GLN A 94 -14.83 -6.90 3.84
CA GLN A 94 -14.14 -7.44 2.65
C GLN A 94 -13.95 -6.36 1.58
N PRO A 95 -13.12 -6.57 0.54
CA PRO A 95 -12.93 -5.58 -0.53
C PRO A 95 -14.23 -5.12 -1.19
N GLU A 96 -15.26 -5.96 -1.24
CA GLU A 96 -16.58 -5.62 -1.77
C GLU A 96 -17.32 -4.56 -0.90
N ASP A 97 -16.83 -4.30 0.31
CA ASP A 97 -17.35 -3.27 1.20
C ASP A 97 -16.74 -1.88 0.96
N ASP A 98 -15.66 -1.77 0.16
CA ASP A 98 -14.91 -0.52 0.00
C ASP A 98 -15.76 0.62 -0.54
N GLU A 99 -16.66 0.34 -1.49
CA GLU A 99 -17.54 1.36 -2.05
C GLU A 99 -18.51 1.91 -0.99
N LYS A 100 -19.11 1.03 -0.17
CA LYS A 100 -19.99 1.42 0.93
C LYS A 100 -19.23 2.16 2.03
N ILE A 101 -17.99 1.75 2.30
CA ILE A 101 -17.10 2.46 3.22
C ILE A 101 -16.83 3.86 2.68
N GLN A 102 -16.48 4.00 1.40
CA GLN A 102 -16.19 5.29 0.77
C GLN A 102 -17.38 6.24 0.86
N GLN A 103 -18.58 5.75 0.55
CA GLN A 103 -19.83 6.52 0.63
C GLN A 103 -20.08 7.03 2.05
N LYS A 104 -19.99 6.17 3.07
CA LYS A 104 -20.22 6.59 4.47
C LYS A 104 -19.10 7.46 5.04
N ALA A 105 -17.86 7.21 4.62
CA ALA A 105 -16.70 7.97 5.08
C ALA A 105 -16.67 9.39 4.49
N SER A 106 -17.41 9.66 3.41
CA SER A 106 -17.51 11.01 2.82
C SER A 106 -17.88 12.09 3.85
N HIS A 107 -18.75 11.77 4.81
CA HIS A 107 -19.12 12.69 5.90
C HIS A 107 -17.98 13.00 6.89
N LEU A 108 -16.97 12.14 6.96
CA LEU A 108 -15.77 12.36 7.80
C LEU A 108 -14.74 13.24 7.09
N MET A 109 -14.82 13.32 5.76
CA MET A 109 -13.85 13.99 4.90
C MET A 109 -14.26 15.46 4.69
N ASP A 110 -14.06 16.30 5.71
CA ASP A 110 -14.11 17.77 5.55
C ASP A 110 -12.94 18.21 4.66
N SER A 111 -13.19 19.03 3.63
CA SER A 111 -12.16 19.53 2.72
C SER A 111 -11.05 20.29 3.45
N ARG A 112 -11.36 20.93 4.60
CA ARG A 112 -10.36 21.63 5.42
C ARG A 112 -9.37 20.71 6.13
N ARG A 113 -9.68 19.41 6.24
CA ARG A 113 -8.86 18.39 6.90
C ARG A 113 -8.68 17.14 6.03
N ALA A 114 -8.74 17.31 4.72
CA ALA A 114 -8.64 16.23 3.74
C ALA A 114 -7.34 15.44 3.86
N TYR A 115 -6.25 16.08 4.30
CA TYR A 115 -4.97 15.45 4.57
C TYR A 115 -4.93 14.72 5.93
N ASP A 116 -5.39 15.39 7.00
CA ASP A 116 -5.22 14.93 8.38
C ASP A 116 -6.13 13.75 8.73
N VAL A 117 -7.38 13.75 8.25
CA VAL A 117 -8.37 12.72 8.60
C VAL A 117 -7.92 11.33 8.13
N PRO A 118 -7.51 11.12 6.86
CA PRO A 118 -6.99 9.82 6.44
C PRO A 118 -5.75 9.39 7.24
N GLN A 119 -4.79 10.28 7.50
CA GLN A 119 -3.59 9.98 8.30
C GLN A 119 -3.97 9.49 9.70
N ALA A 120 -4.86 10.23 10.39
CA ALA A 120 -5.37 9.84 11.70
C ALA A 120 -6.05 8.46 11.68
N ILE A 121 -6.81 8.16 10.61
CA ILE A 121 -7.44 6.84 10.44
C ILE A 121 -6.39 5.74 10.22
N PHE A 122 -5.32 5.98 9.46
CA PHE A 122 -4.22 5.01 9.28
C PHE A 122 -3.56 4.66 10.62
N ASP A 123 -3.20 5.68 11.40
CA ASP A 123 -2.57 5.49 12.71
C ASP A 123 -3.53 4.80 13.68
N PHE A 124 -4.76 5.29 13.76
CA PHE A 124 -5.79 4.74 14.63
C PHE A 124 -6.08 3.26 14.34
N SER A 125 -6.24 2.93 13.06
CA SER A 125 -6.54 1.56 12.64
C SER A 125 -5.38 0.59 12.89
N SER A 126 -4.16 1.11 12.93
CA SER A 126 -2.94 0.33 13.20
C SER A 126 -2.71 0.12 14.70
N VAL A 127 -3.04 1.11 15.54
CA VAL A 127 -2.80 1.06 17.00
C VAL A 127 -3.99 0.47 17.76
N TYR A 128 -5.21 0.98 17.53
CA TYR A 128 -6.39 0.64 18.32
C TYR A 128 -7.23 -0.45 17.66
N CYS A 129 -7.57 -0.27 16.37
CA CYS A 129 -8.46 -1.19 15.68
C CYS A 129 -7.68 -2.30 14.96
N THR A 130 -6.87 -3.08 15.69
CA THR A 130 -6.08 -4.19 15.13
C THR A 130 -6.95 -5.39 14.74
N LYS A 131 -6.36 -6.49 14.24
CA LYS A 131 -7.11 -7.71 13.88
C LYS A 131 -7.91 -8.25 15.07
N VAL A 132 -7.31 -8.25 16.25
CA VAL A 132 -7.91 -8.61 17.54
C VAL A 132 -7.90 -7.35 18.41
N PRO A 133 -8.90 -6.46 18.28
CA PRO A 133 -8.90 -5.17 18.95
C PRO A 133 -9.27 -5.32 20.43
N ASN A 134 -8.68 -4.51 21.31
CA ASN A 134 -9.20 -4.32 22.66
C ASN A 134 -10.24 -3.18 22.64
N CYS A 135 -11.49 -3.52 22.34
CA CYS A 135 -12.56 -2.54 22.23
C CYS A 135 -12.92 -1.86 23.56
N ALA A 136 -12.55 -2.43 24.72
CA ALA A 136 -12.83 -1.83 26.03
C ALA A 136 -12.02 -0.56 26.32
N VAL A 137 -10.89 -0.37 25.61
CA VAL A 137 -10.02 0.82 25.74
C VAL A 137 -10.01 1.67 24.47
N CYS A 138 -10.89 1.37 23.50
CA CYS A 138 -10.96 2.08 22.24
C CYS A 138 -11.67 3.43 22.43
N PRO A 139 -11.06 4.58 22.09
CA PRO A 139 -11.70 5.87 22.30
C PRO A 139 -12.93 6.08 21.39
N MET A 140 -13.02 5.34 20.28
CA MET A 140 -14.17 5.36 19.35
C MET A 140 -15.24 4.33 19.73
N GLN A 141 -15.15 3.67 20.89
CA GLN A 141 -16.03 2.56 21.27
C GLN A 141 -17.51 2.94 21.27
N LYS A 142 -17.86 4.12 21.79
CA LYS A 142 -19.26 4.56 21.96
C LYS A 142 -20.00 4.68 20.63
N ASP A 143 -19.29 5.15 19.60
CA ASP A 143 -19.87 5.44 18.28
C ASP A 143 -19.64 4.31 17.26
N CYS A 144 -18.85 3.30 17.62
CA CYS A 144 -18.51 2.18 16.73
C CYS A 144 -19.64 1.15 16.66
N LEU A 145 -20.23 0.97 15.48
CA LEU A 145 -21.33 0.03 15.26
C LEU A 145 -20.97 -1.43 15.59
N ALA A 146 -19.69 -1.82 15.42
CA ALA A 146 -19.24 -3.18 15.73
C ALA A 146 -18.78 -3.38 17.19
N ALA A 147 -18.57 -2.31 17.97
CA ALA A 147 -17.92 -2.43 19.28
C ALA A 147 -18.68 -3.35 20.24
N LYS A 148 -20.02 -3.27 20.27
CA LYS A 148 -20.86 -4.14 21.12
C LYS A 148 -20.63 -5.62 20.84
N THR A 149 -20.48 -6.02 19.58
CA THR A 149 -20.21 -7.40 19.17
C THR A 149 -18.83 -7.89 19.63
N PHE A 150 -17.81 -7.02 19.59
CA PHE A 150 -16.48 -7.36 20.11
C PHE A 150 -16.48 -7.47 21.65
N LEU A 151 -17.17 -6.57 22.33
CA LEU A 151 -17.26 -6.55 23.80
C LEU A 151 -18.04 -7.74 24.36
N SER A 152 -19.02 -8.26 23.62
CA SER A 152 -19.75 -9.46 24.04
C SER A 152 -18.95 -10.75 23.88
N GLY A 153 -17.78 -10.71 23.24
CA GLY A 153 -16.98 -11.90 22.91
C GLY A 153 -17.53 -12.76 21.77
N HIS A 154 -18.65 -12.38 21.15
CA HIS A 154 -19.32 -13.15 20.10
C HIS A 154 -18.79 -12.82 18.69
N VAL A 155 -17.48 -12.96 18.48
CA VAL A 155 -16.87 -12.66 17.17
C VAL A 155 -16.42 -13.96 16.51
N SER A 156 -17.26 -14.49 15.62
CA SER A 156 -16.86 -15.57 14.73
C SER A 156 -15.83 -15.06 13.75
N THR A 157 -14.59 -15.55 13.87
CA THR A 157 -13.52 -15.24 12.92
C THR A 157 -13.72 -16.12 11.69
N PRO A 158 -13.96 -15.56 10.48
CA PRO A 158 -14.00 -16.35 9.27
C PRO A 158 -12.70 -17.12 9.17
N LYS A 159 -12.78 -18.46 9.09
CA LYS A 159 -11.61 -19.28 8.75
C LYS A 159 -11.18 -18.83 7.36
N GLN A 160 -10.11 -18.05 7.29
CA GLN A 160 -9.54 -17.67 6.00
C GLN A 160 -9.16 -18.96 5.27
N MET A 161 -9.88 -19.29 4.20
CA MET A 161 -9.33 -20.14 3.15
C MET A 161 -8.23 -19.33 2.48
N ILE A 162 -7.03 -19.37 3.04
CA ILE A 162 -5.85 -18.86 2.36
C ILE A 162 -5.71 -19.74 1.12
N LYS A 163 -6.10 -19.22 -0.06
CA LYS A 163 -5.68 -19.80 -1.33
C LYS A 163 -4.16 -19.83 -1.27
N LYS A 164 -3.57 -21.02 -1.10
CA LYS A 164 -2.11 -21.17 -1.06
C LYS A 164 -1.58 -20.49 -2.32
N SER A 165 -0.86 -19.37 -2.15
CA SER A 165 -0.14 -18.79 -3.27
C SER A 165 0.89 -19.83 -3.69
N TYR A 166 0.73 -20.42 -4.87
CA TYR A 166 1.68 -21.39 -5.36
C TYR A 166 2.97 -20.66 -5.66
N GLU A 167 3.99 -20.88 -4.84
CA GLU A 167 5.31 -20.33 -5.11
C GLU A 167 5.89 -21.09 -6.31
N ARG A 168 6.33 -20.37 -7.34
CA ARG A 168 6.94 -21.01 -8.50
C ARG A 168 8.27 -21.63 -8.10
N VAL A 169 8.43 -22.89 -8.47
CA VAL A 169 9.68 -23.64 -8.42
C VAL A 169 9.98 -24.03 -9.87
N HIS A 170 10.97 -23.40 -10.49
CA HIS A 170 11.39 -23.82 -11.82
C HIS A 170 12.36 -25.00 -11.73
N GLY A 171 12.05 -26.08 -12.43
CA GLY A 171 12.84 -27.32 -12.44
C GLY A 171 12.89 -28.00 -11.08
N ASN A 172 13.96 -28.77 -10.82
CA ASN A 172 14.12 -29.55 -9.59
C ASN A 172 14.80 -28.77 -8.44
N LYS A 173 14.54 -27.46 -8.34
CA LYS A 173 15.17 -26.61 -7.31
C LYS A 173 14.63 -26.97 -5.91
N LYS A 174 15.54 -27.06 -4.93
CA LYS A 174 15.21 -27.33 -3.50
C LYS A 174 14.34 -26.26 -2.83
N HIS A 175 14.29 -25.04 -3.38
CA HIS A 175 13.58 -23.91 -2.79
C HIS A 175 12.79 -23.14 -3.86
N PRO A 176 11.77 -22.37 -3.47
CA PRO A 176 11.08 -21.46 -4.38
C PRO A 176 11.99 -20.41 -5.01
N ASP A 177 11.65 -19.96 -6.23
CA ASP A 177 12.49 -19.02 -7.00
C ASP A 177 12.76 -17.71 -6.26
N ARG A 178 11.83 -17.27 -5.39
CA ARG A 178 12.02 -16.04 -4.60
C ARG A 178 13.24 -16.12 -3.68
N ILE A 179 13.55 -17.31 -3.14
CA ILE A 179 14.68 -17.51 -2.24
C ILE A 179 16.00 -17.38 -3.03
N TYR A 180 16.09 -18.07 -4.17
CA TYR A 180 17.26 -17.96 -5.04
C TYR A 180 17.43 -16.54 -5.58
N ARG A 181 16.36 -15.88 -6.01
CA ARG A 181 16.39 -14.47 -6.43
C ARG A 181 16.91 -13.57 -5.31
N GLY A 182 16.44 -13.77 -4.07
CA GLY A 182 16.93 -13.03 -2.91
C GLY A 182 18.44 -13.24 -2.66
N ARG A 183 18.93 -14.47 -2.76
CA ARG A 183 20.36 -14.81 -2.59
C ARG A 183 21.23 -14.22 -3.72
N ILE A 184 20.79 -14.31 -4.98
CA ILE A 184 21.49 -13.70 -6.12
C ILE A 184 21.59 -12.18 -5.91
N LEU A 185 20.48 -11.52 -5.57
CA LEU A 185 20.48 -10.09 -5.31
C LEU A 185 21.37 -9.71 -4.11
N LYS A 186 21.45 -10.56 -3.08
CA LYS A 186 22.38 -10.38 -1.96
C LYS A 186 23.83 -10.42 -2.45
N ARG A 187 24.23 -11.43 -3.23
CA ARG A 187 25.59 -11.53 -3.78
C ARG A 187 25.96 -10.41 -4.73
N VAL A 188 25.04 -9.99 -5.60
CA VAL A 188 25.26 -8.85 -6.52
C VAL A 188 25.50 -7.54 -5.74
N ARG A 189 24.96 -7.41 -4.52
CA ARG A 189 25.24 -6.26 -3.64
C ARG A 189 26.58 -6.38 -2.94
N GLU A 190 26.90 -7.56 -2.42
CA GLU A 190 28.15 -7.83 -1.69
C GLU A 190 29.38 -7.73 -2.58
N ALA A 191 29.27 -8.13 -3.85
CA ALA A 191 30.32 -8.00 -4.85
C ALA A 191 30.44 -6.56 -5.40
N GLY A 192 30.46 -5.53 -4.54
CA GLY A 192 30.45 -4.11 -4.90
C GLY A 192 31.24 -3.73 -6.17
N ARG A 193 30.68 -2.81 -6.96
CA ARG A 193 31.14 -2.33 -8.29
C ARG A 193 32.67 -2.14 -8.45
N PRO A 194 33.21 -2.20 -9.69
CA PRO A 194 34.51 -1.63 -10.01
C PRO A 194 34.60 -0.17 -9.53
N ALA A 195 35.74 0.18 -8.95
CA ALA A 195 36.04 1.48 -8.35
C ALA A 195 35.74 2.65 -9.31
N GLY A 196 35.09 3.72 -8.82
CA GLY A 196 35.13 5.03 -9.51
C GLY A 196 33.82 5.77 -9.82
N SER A 197 32.70 5.58 -9.11
CA SER A 197 31.56 6.53 -9.26
C SER A 197 30.96 6.94 -7.91
N HIS A 198 31.15 8.21 -7.58
CA HIS A 198 30.55 8.92 -6.44
C HIS A 198 29.01 8.93 -6.50
N PRO A 199 28.31 9.23 -5.38
CA PRO A 199 26.98 8.72 -5.11
C PRO A 199 25.81 9.52 -5.70
N PHE A 200 26.01 10.61 -6.46
CA PHE A 200 24.89 11.41 -7.00
C PHE A 200 25.17 12.07 -8.38
N HIS A 201 25.76 11.35 -9.33
CA HIS A 201 25.78 11.83 -10.72
C HIS A 201 25.03 10.91 -11.66
N TRP A 202 23.80 11.31 -11.96
CA TRP A 202 22.96 10.64 -12.94
C TRP A 202 23.31 11.24 -14.29
N PRO A 203 23.71 10.44 -15.30
CA PRO A 203 24.02 10.98 -16.61
C PRO A 203 22.78 11.70 -17.15
N ALA A 204 22.98 12.92 -17.62
CA ALA A 204 21.96 13.64 -18.37
C ALA A 204 21.70 12.89 -19.68
N CYS A 205 20.42 12.72 -20.01
CA CYS A 205 20.00 12.49 -21.40
C CYS A 205 20.06 13.82 -22.14
#